data_AF-A0AAD6SPP3-F1
#
_entry.id   AF-A0AAD6SPP3-F1
#
_cell.length_a   1.000
_cell.length_b   1.000
_cell.length_c   1.000
_cell.angle_alpha   90.00
_cell.angle_beta   90.00
_cell.angle_gamma   90.00
#
_symmetry.space_group_name_H-M   'P 1'
#
loop_
_entity.id
_entity.type
_entity.pdbx_description
1 polymer ?
#
loop_
_entity_poly.entity_id
_entity_poly.type
_entity_poly.pdbx_seq_one_letter_code
_entity_poly.pdbx_strand_id
1 'polypeptide(L)'
;MVENPLWDYFWRGVKQNSSMYISYCKGCVAVELQKTGATASTLTQDTAAFKAACQAVGNTRGEKHAWIAHILGGKTPCPNASAEARAEATLQKTGSSSGSSQKRQRTESTPADASEPPPKKHSRR
;
A
#
# COMPACT_ATOMS: atom_id res chain seq x y z
N MET A 1 7.64 -19.21 14.68
CA MET A 1 7.52 -18.31 13.52
C MET A 1 7.20 -16.94 14.07
N VAL A 2 8.00 -15.92 13.79
CA VAL A 2 7.72 -14.55 14.26
C VAL A 2 6.61 -14.00 13.38
N GLU A 3 5.43 -13.76 13.95
CA GLU A 3 4.35 -13.09 13.21
C GLU A 3 4.75 -11.64 12.93
N ASN A 4 4.35 -11.13 11.77
CA ASN A 4 4.65 -9.75 11.39
C ASN A 4 3.83 -8.79 12.28
N PRO A 5 4.46 -7.79 12.93
CA PRO A 5 3.79 -6.87 13.85
C PRO A 5 2.69 -6.02 13.19
N LEU A 6 2.67 -5.91 11.86
CA LEU A 6 1.57 -5.27 11.15
C LEU A 6 0.22 -5.97 11.40
N TRP A 7 0.20 -7.24 11.81
CA TRP A 7 -1.03 -7.92 12.24
C TRP A 7 -1.76 -7.20 13.38
N ASP A 8 -1.07 -6.43 14.22
CA ASP A 8 -1.70 -5.70 15.32
C ASP A 8 -2.66 -4.62 14.83
N TYR A 9 -2.51 -4.17 13.58
CA TYR A 9 -3.35 -3.15 12.95
C TYR A 9 -4.42 -3.71 12.00
N PHE A 10 -4.48 -5.04 11.85
CA PHE A 10 -5.44 -5.72 10.98
C PHE A 10 -6.20 -6.83 11.72
N TRP A 11 -7.47 -7.01 11.41
CA TRP A 11 -8.23 -8.18 11.84
C TRP A 11 -7.91 -9.35 10.93
N ARG A 12 -7.60 -10.52 11.52
CA ARG A 12 -7.42 -11.77 10.78
C ARG A 12 -8.78 -12.35 10.42
N GLY A 13 -9.02 -12.47 9.12
CA GLY A 13 -10.22 -13.08 8.56
C GLY A 13 -10.04 -14.55 8.23
N VAL A 14 -10.93 -15.05 7.37
CA VAL A 14 -10.93 -16.45 6.92
C VAL A 14 -9.66 -16.75 6.11
N LYS A 15 -9.16 -17.97 6.29
CA LYS A 15 -8.05 -18.52 5.51
C LYS A 15 -8.49 -18.80 4.07
N GLN A 16 -7.83 -18.22 3.07
CA GLN A 16 -8.19 -18.37 1.64
C GLN A 16 -7.54 -19.60 1.02
N ASN A 17 -6.29 -19.88 1.38
CA ASN A 17 -5.54 -21.06 0.95
C ASN A 17 -4.59 -21.50 2.06
N SER A 18 -3.76 -22.52 1.82
CA SER A 18 -2.88 -23.10 2.86
C SER A 18 -1.96 -22.11 3.56
N SER A 19 -1.62 -20.97 2.95
CA SER A 19 -0.66 -20.00 3.46
C SER A 19 -1.20 -18.57 3.65
N MET A 20 -2.36 -18.23 3.08
CA MET A 20 -2.83 -16.85 2.97
C MET A 20 -4.16 -16.65 3.69
N TYR A 21 -4.22 -15.58 4.49
CA TYR A 21 -5.42 -15.15 5.20
C TYR A 21 -5.99 -13.89 4.55
N ILE A 22 -7.31 -13.71 4.66
CA ILE A 22 -7.90 -12.38 4.50
C ILE A 22 -7.56 -11.53 5.73
N SER A 23 -7.39 -10.23 5.52
CA SER A 23 -7.25 -9.26 6.59
C SER A 23 -8.13 -8.03 6.35
N TYR A 24 -8.51 -7.34 7.43
CA TYR A 24 -9.30 -6.10 7.38
C TYR A 24 -8.62 -5.02 8.21
N CYS A 25 -8.51 -3.79 7.71
CA CYS A 25 -7.90 -2.70 8.46
C CYS A 25 -8.76 -2.33 9.68
N LYS A 26 -8.19 -2.41 10.89
CA LYS A 26 -8.93 -2.12 12.14
C LYS A 26 -9.49 -0.70 12.15
N GLY A 27 -8.73 0.28 11.69
CA GLY A 27 -9.15 1.68 11.63
C GLY A 27 -10.32 1.90 10.69
N CYS A 28 -10.31 1.32 9.49
CA CYS A 28 -11.43 1.43 8.56
C CYS A 28 -12.69 0.74 9.10
N VAL A 29 -12.55 -0.45 9.68
CA VAL A 29 -13.68 -1.18 10.27
C VAL A 29 -14.29 -0.38 11.43
N ALA A 30 -13.46 0.25 12.28
CA ALA A 30 -13.94 1.09 13.36
C ALA A 30 -14.77 2.28 12.85
N VAL A 31 -14.35 2.94 11.77
CA VAL A 31 -15.10 4.05 11.16
C VAL A 31 -16.43 3.57 10.58
N GLU A 32 -16.47 2.41 9.91
CA GLU A 32 -17.74 1.86 9.41
C GLU A 32 -18.67 1.45 10.54
N LEU A 33 -18.15 0.87 11.63
CA LEU A 33 -18.96 0.56 12.81
C LEU A 33 -19.56 1.82 13.43
N GLN A 34 -18.79 2.91 13.53
CA GLN A 34 -19.29 4.20 14.03
C GLN A 34 -20.43 4.75 13.16
N LYS A 35 -20.36 4.60 11.84
CA LYS A 35 -21.45 5.02 10.93
C LYS A 35 -22.73 4.23 11.16
N THR A 36 -22.62 2.96 11.56
CA THR A 36 -23.78 2.13 11.91
C THR A 36 -24.33 2.38 13.32
N GLY A 37 -23.70 3.27 14.10
CA GLY A 37 -24.08 3.53 15.49
C GLY A 37 -23.62 2.46 16.49
N ALA A 38 -22.79 1.51 16.05
CA ALA A 38 -22.20 0.51 16.94
C ALA A 38 -21.08 1.15 17.76
N THR A 39 -21.14 1.01 19.09
CA THR A 39 -20.09 1.53 19.98
C THR A 39 -18.87 0.62 19.96
N ALA A 40 -17.70 1.17 20.29
CA ALA A 40 -16.44 0.42 20.34
C ALA A 40 -16.48 -0.80 21.28
N SER A 41 -17.42 -0.84 22.22
CA SER A 41 -17.66 -1.96 23.12
C SER A 41 -18.28 -3.19 22.42
N THR A 42 -18.84 -3.02 21.22
CA THR A 42 -19.49 -4.08 20.41
C THR A 42 -18.56 -4.65 19.32
N LEU A 43 -17.24 -4.50 19.48
CA LEU A 43 -16.21 -4.99 18.56
C LEU A 43 -15.98 -6.51 18.64
N THR A 44 -17.01 -7.30 18.92
CA THR A 44 -16.91 -8.76 18.80
C THR A 44 -17.04 -9.16 17.32
N GLN A 45 -16.11 -9.98 16.85
CA GLN A 45 -16.01 -10.41 15.44
C GLN A 45 -17.25 -11.16 14.95
N ASP A 46 -18.07 -11.66 15.87
CA ASP A 46 -19.27 -12.45 15.57
C ASP A 46 -20.52 -11.61 15.29
N THR A 47 -20.49 -10.29 15.53
CA THR A 47 -21.67 -9.46 15.26
C THR A 47 -21.94 -9.29 13.77
N ALA A 48 -23.23 -9.20 13.42
CA ALA A 48 -23.65 -8.87 12.05
C ALA A 48 -23.12 -7.50 11.61
N ALA A 49 -23.06 -6.53 12.55
CA ALA A 49 -22.50 -5.20 12.30
C ALA A 49 -21.01 -5.26 11.93
N PHE A 50 -20.20 -6.06 12.64
CA PHE A 50 -18.80 -6.26 12.29
C PHE A 50 -18.62 -6.87 10.91
N LYS A 51 -19.39 -7.93 10.59
CA LYS A 51 -19.33 -8.58 9.27
C LYS A 51 -19.73 -7.61 8.15
N ALA A 52 -20.77 -6.81 8.35
CA ALA A 52 -21.19 -5.79 7.41
C ALA A 52 -20.12 -4.69 7.22
N ALA A 53 -19.51 -4.22 8.31
CA ALA A 53 -18.41 -3.25 8.26
C ALA A 53 -17.18 -3.82 7.51
N CYS A 54 -16.81 -5.07 7.77
CA CYS A 54 -15.74 -5.76 7.04
C CYS A 54 -16.03 -5.87 5.53
N GLN A 55 -17.28 -6.14 5.15
CA GLN A 55 -17.69 -6.16 3.75
C GLN A 55 -17.65 -4.77 3.10
N ALA A 56 -18.08 -3.73 3.82
CA ALA A 56 -18.10 -2.34 3.33
C ALA A 56 -16.69 -1.76 3.11
N VAL A 57 -15.77 -2.00 4.05
CA VAL A 57 -14.37 -1.54 3.95
C VAL A 57 -13.62 -2.26 2.82
N GLY A 58 -14.01 -3.49 2.52
CA GLY A 58 -13.26 -4.38 1.66
C GLY A 58 -12.11 -5.07 2.39
N ASN A 59 -11.55 -6.09 1.73
CA ASN A 59 -10.51 -6.92 2.30
C ASN A 59 -9.12 -6.57 1.75
N THR A 60 -8.10 -6.88 2.54
CA THR A 60 -6.67 -6.81 2.15
C THR A 60 -6.08 -8.20 2.27
N ARG A 61 -5.14 -8.56 1.37
CA ARG A 61 -4.38 -9.81 1.52
C ARG A 61 -3.58 -9.77 2.82
N GLY A 62 -3.60 -10.86 3.57
CA GLY A 62 -2.85 -11.02 4.83
C GLY A 62 -1.35 -11.21 4.60
N GLU A 63 -0.75 -10.27 3.87
CA GLU A 63 0.65 -10.27 3.46
C GLU A 63 1.27 -8.90 3.75
N LYS A 64 2.54 -8.89 4.16
CA LYS A 64 3.30 -7.69 4.50
C LYS A 64 3.17 -6.58 3.47
N HIS A 65 3.41 -6.88 2.20
CA HIS A 65 3.38 -5.88 1.13
C HIS A 65 1.98 -5.30 0.90
N ALA A 66 0.94 -6.12 1.05
CA ALA A 66 -0.44 -5.66 0.91
C ALA A 66 -0.84 -4.70 2.05
N TRP A 67 -0.41 -4.97 3.28
CA TRP A 67 -0.63 -4.04 4.40
C TRP A 67 0.12 -2.74 4.24
N ILE A 68 1.40 -2.78 3.85
CA ILE A 68 2.19 -1.57 3.59
C ILE A 68 1.54 -0.76 2.46
N ALA A 69 1.10 -1.41 1.38
CA ALA A 69 0.42 -0.75 0.27
C ALA A 69 -0.95 -0.18 0.68
N HIS A 70 -1.68 -0.81 1.60
CA HIS A 70 -2.92 -0.25 2.13
C HIS A 70 -2.65 0.98 3.00
N ILE A 71 -1.73 0.88 3.97
CA ILE A 71 -1.44 1.94 4.94
C ILE A 71 -0.78 3.16 4.28
N LEU A 72 0.30 2.93 3.53
CA LEU A 72 1.14 3.98 2.95
C LEU A 72 0.91 4.20 1.45
N GLY A 73 -0.12 3.59 0.88
CA GLY A 73 -0.33 3.45 -0.56
C GLY A 73 -0.22 4.74 -1.38
N GLY A 74 0.05 4.53 -2.68
CA GLY A 74 0.46 5.52 -3.69
C GLY A 74 -0.14 6.93 -3.58
N LYS A 75 -1.27 7.18 -4.26
CA LYS A 75 -1.85 8.53 -4.33
C LYS A 75 -2.64 8.91 -3.08
N THR A 76 -3.21 7.93 -2.38
CA THR A 76 -4.08 8.14 -1.22
C THR A 76 -3.75 7.10 -0.15
N PRO A 77 -2.96 7.46 0.88
CA PRO A 77 -2.72 6.57 2.01
C PRO A 77 -4.02 6.34 2.79
N CYS A 78 -4.10 5.24 3.54
CA CYS A 78 -5.28 4.94 4.34
C CYS A 78 -5.52 6.06 5.38
N PRO A 79 -6.62 6.82 5.27
CA PRO A 79 -6.88 7.95 6.18
C PRO A 79 -7.10 7.48 7.62
N ASN A 80 -7.63 6.27 7.78
CA ASN A 80 -8.01 5.70 9.07
C ASN A 80 -6.89 4.86 9.72
N ALA A 81 -5.72 4.73 9.08
CA ALA A 81 -4.59 4.04 9.67
C ALA A 81 -3.98 4.89 10.80
N SER A 82 -3.77 4.26 11.96
CA SER A 82 -3.17 4.91 13.13
C SER A 82 -1.74 5.39 12.83
N ALA A 83 -1.25 6.35 13.60
CA ALA A 83 0.12 6.85 13.47
C ALA A 83 1.15 5.73 13.67
N GLU A 84 0.90 4.82 14.62
CA GLU A 84 1.73 3.65 14.87
C GLU A 84 1.75 2.68 13.68
N ALA A 85 0.59 2.39 13.08
CA ALA A 85 0.50 1.54 11.89
C ALA A 85 1.32 2.13 10.72
N ARG A 86 1.26 3.46 10.55
CA ARG A 86 2.04 4.18 9.52
C ARG A 86 3.53 4.13 9.81
N ALA A 87 3.94 4.29 11.07
CA ALA A 87 5.34 4.20 11.48
C ALA A 87 5.90 2.79 11.23
N GLU A 88 5.18 1.75 11.66
CA GLU A 88 5.56 0.35 11.47
C GLU A 88 5.62 -0.03 9.99
N ALA A 89 4.62 0.39 9.21
CA ALA A 89 4.63 0.18 7.76
C ALA A 89 5.82 0.88 7.08
N THR A 90 6.23 2.06 7.58
CA THR A 90 7.37 2.81 7.06
C THR A 90 8.66 2.11 7.38
N LEU A 91 8.83 1.67 8.63
CA LEU A 91 9.98 0.88 9.09
C LEU A 91 10.13 -0.41 8.29
N GLN A 92 9.03 -1.10 8.02
CA GLN A 92 9.06 -2.34 7.23
C GLN A 92 9.28 -2.11 5.74
N LYS A 93 8.84 -0.97 5.21
CA LYS A 93 9.11 -0.57 3.82
C LYS A 93 10.59 -0.25 3.62
N THR A 94 11.19 0.55 4.51
CA THR A 94 12.60 0.97 4.40
C THR A 94 13.56 -0.14 4.81
N GLY A 95 13.25 -0.90 5.86
CA GLY A 95 14.07 -2.02 6.35
C GLY A 95 14.18 -3.20 5.39
N SER A 96 13.39 -3.23 4.29
CA SER A 96 13.52 -4.24 3.22
C SER A 96 14.42 -3.77 2.07
N SER A 97 15.03 -2.58 2.14
CA SER A 97 15.77 -1.93 1.05
C SER A 97 17.28 -2.24 1.06
N SER A 98 17.68 -3.48 1.32
CA SER A 98 19.08 -3.93 1.16
C SER A 98 19.37 -4.55 -0.21
N GLY A 99 18.52 -4.34 -1.22
CA GLY A 99 18.79 -4.82 -2.57
C GLY A 99 17.98 -4.11 -3.65
N SER A 100 18.67 -3.66 -4.69
CA SER A 100 18.13 -3.16 -5.96
C SER A 100 17.88 -1.65 -6.06
N SER A 101 18.96 -0.87 -5.85
CA SER A 101 19.14 0.40 -6.55
C SER A 101 19.30 0.15 -8.06
N GLN A 102 18.20 -0.09 -8.77
CA GLN A 102 18.20 -0.04 -10.23
C GLN A 102 17.96 1.40 -10.67
N LYS A 103 18.96 2.27 -10.39
CA LYS A 103 19.03 3.59 -11.02
C LYS A 103 19.76 3.39 -12.36
N ARG A 104 18.99 3.10 -13.41
CA ARG A 104 19.45 3.31 -14.79
C ARG A 104 19.73 4.81 -14.93
N GLN A 105 20.98 5.21 -14.77
CA GLN A 105 21.44 6.52 -15.16
C GLN A 105 21.37 6.57 -16.69
N ARG A 106 20.36 7.29 -17.16
CA ARG A 106 20.22 7.84 -18.49
C ARG A 106 21.54 8.57 -18.81
N THR A 107 22.29 8.03 -19.76
CA THR A 107 23.42 8.72 -20.40
C THR A 107 22.89 9.95 -21.10
N GLU A 108 23.07 11.11 -20.47
CA GLU A 108 22.89 12.40 -21.11
C GLU A 108 24.23 12.79 -21.73
N SER A 109 24.23 12.80 -23.06
CA SER A 109 25.36 13.14 -23.92
C SER A 109 25.65 14.66 -23.91
N THR A 110 26.74 15.02 -24.60
CA THR A 110 27.20 16.37 -25.05
C THR A 110 27.99 17.20 -24.02
N PRO A 111 29.00 18.03 -24.40
CA PRO A 111 29.25 18.57 -25.76
C PRO A 111 30.73 18.69 -26.22
N ALA A 112 30.94 18.68 -27.54
CA ALA A 112 32.06 19.35 -28.23
C ALA A 112 31.64 19.52 -29.70
N ASP A 113 31.25 20.73 -30.11
CA ASP A 113 32.14 21.70 -30.76
C ASP A 113 32.50 21.29 -32.19
N ALA A 114 31.73 21.82 -33.15
CA ALA A 114 32.19 22.15 -34.50
C ALA A 114 31.07 22.88 -35.26
N SER A 115 31.34 24.15 -35.56
CA SER A 115 30.66 24.98 -36.55
C SER A 115 30.61 24.30 -37.92
N GLU A 116 29.46 24.35 -38.62
CA GLU A 116 29.39 24.56 -40.08
C GLU A 116 27.94 24.78 -40.56
N PRO A 117 27.71 25.60 -41.61
CA PRO A 117 26.37 26.04 -42.05
C PRO A 117 25.63 25.03 -42.96
N PRO A 118 24.29 25.15 -43.11
CA PRO A 118 23.49 24.17 -43.82
C PRO A 118 23.54 24.31 -45.37
N PRO A 119 23.68 23.21 -46.14
CA PRO A 119 23.39 23.22 -47.56
C PRO A 119 21.89 23.05 -47.86
N LYS A 120 21.51 23.65 -48.98
CA LYS A 120 20.15 23.92 -49.47
C LYS A 120 19.40 22.67 -49.99
N LYS A 121 18.06 22.72 -49.87
CA LYS A 121 16.99 22.17 -50.73
C LYS A 121 17.36 21.03 -51.70
N HIS A 122 16.59 19.94 -51.65
CA HIS A 122 15.84 19.53 -52.85
C HIS A 122 14.53 18.79 -52.52
N SER A 123 13.44 19.36 -53.05
CA SER A 123 12.17 18.68 -53.31
C SER A 123 12.39 17.49 -54.23
N ARG A 124 11.67 16.39 -54.00
CA ARG A 124 11.03 15.62 -55.07
C ARG A 124 9.82 14.86 -54.58
N ARG A 125 8.75 15.10 -55.33
CA ARG A 125 7.52 14.32 -55.45
C ARG A 125 7.81 13.11 -56.33
#